data_AF-A0AAU1ZHE5-F1
#
_entry.id   AF-A0AAU1ZHE5-F1
#
_cell.length_a   1.000
_cell.length_b   1.000
_cell.length_c   1.000
_cell.angle_alpha   90.00
_cell.angle_beta   90.00
_cell.angle_gamma   90.00
#
_symmetry.space_group_name_H-M   'P 1'
#
loop_
_entity.id
_entity.type
_entity.pdbx_description
1 polymer ?
#
loop_
_entity_poly.entity_id
_entity_poly.type
_entity_poly.pdbx_seq_one_letter_code
_entity_poly.pdbx_strand_id
1 'polypeptide(L)'
;MNDARGQYQGNLQYAVDIALCIDATGSMHPVLDTVKSSALQFHQRLDDVMAKKGKSISQLRLKVIAFRDFGDDPSDAIEETDFLHLPAQAKEFEQFVSGIDAGGGGDIPESGLEALALAINSPWETGLDRRRHVIVMFTDAPAHALGTVGADAATYPRNIPRSMDDLFEQWGYARSQTSVMEQSAKRLVLFAPEEAPWSDPIAEEWDLTLHFASKAGEGLEEFEMDEIIETIANSL
;
A
#
# COMPACT_ATOMS: atom_id res chain seq x y z
N MET A 1 48.52 24.00 15.31
CA MET A 1 48.60 22.69 14.64
C MET A 1 47.16 22.24 14.41
N ASN A 2 46.76 22.19 13.14
CA ASN A 2 45.39 22.02 12.69
C ASN A 2 44.86 20.59 12.91
N ASP A 3 43.60 20.58 13.34
CA ASP A 3 42.49 19.67 13.03
C ASP A 3 42.77 18.38 12.26
N ALA A 4 42.30 17.27 12.85
CA ALA A 4 41.91 16.06 12.14
C ALA A 4 40.64 15.48 12.79
N ARG A 5 39.52 16.21 12.69
CA ARG A 5 38.19 15.61 12.79
C ARG A 5 37.82 15.12 11.39
N GLY A 6 38.06 13.85 11.12
CA GLY A 6 37.61 13.20 9.89
C GLY A 6 36.11 13.36 9.71
N GLN A 7 35.71 13.95 8.59
CA GLN A 7 34.33 14.06 8.15
C GLN A 7 33.78 12.65 7.87
N TYR A 8 32.94 12.14 8.78
CA TYR A 8 31.97 11.12 8.40
C TYR A 8 30.77 11.82 7.76
N GLN A 9 30.89 12.17 6.47
CA GLN A 9 29.71 12.38 5.61
C GLN A 9 29.41 11.06 4.91
N GLY A 10 28.88 10.10 5.66
CA GLY A 10 28.24 8.92 5.06
C GLY A 10 26.96 9.40 4.39
N ASN A 11 26.88 9.29 3.07
CA ASN A 11 25.67 9.64 2.33
C ASN A 11 24.62 8.57 2.63
N LEU A 12 23.72 8.84 3.58
CA LEU A 12 22.68 7.89 4.01
C LEU A 12 21.90 7.40 2.79
N GLN A 13 21.72 6.08 2.68
CA GLN A 13 20.94 5.48 1.61
C GLN A 13 19.47 5.36 2.04
N TYR A 14 18.59 5.89 1.19
CA TYR A 14 17.15 5.93 1.44
C TYR A 14 16.41 4.96 0.54
N ALA A 15 15.66 4.03 1.13
CA ALA A 15 14.74 3.14 0.45
C ALA A 15 13.31 3.60 0.64
N VAL A 16 12.52 3.52 -0.41
CA VAL A 16 11.06 3.65 -0.35
C VAL A 16 10.47 2.46 -1.07
N ASP A 17 9.69 1.68 -0.35
CA ASP A 17 8.85 0.64 -0.90
C ASP A 17 7.40 1.03 -0.70
N ILE A 18 6.58 0.83 -1.74
CA ILE A 18 5.15 1.12 -1.69
C ILE A 18 4.37 -0.07 -2.24
N ALA A 19 3.42 -0.57 -1.46
CA ALA A 19 2.42 -1.54 -1.90
C ALA A 19 1.09 -0.83 -2.12
N LEU A 20 0.61 -0.84 -3.36
CA LEU A 20 -0.67 -0.27 -3.76
C LEU A 20 -1.72 -1.37 -3.78
N CYS A 21 -2.61 -1.38 -2.79
CA CYS A 21 -3.80 -2.22 -2.77
C CYS A 21 -4.94 -1.47 -3.46
N ILE A 22 -5.41 -1.98 -4.58
CA ILE A 22 -6.39 -1.32 -5.43
C ILE A 22 -7.61 -2.22 -5.58
N ASP A 23 -8.74 -1.74 -5.12
CA ASP A 23 -10.04 -2.35 -5.40
C ASP A 23 -10.33 -2.23 -6.91
N ALA A 24 -10.48 -3.39 -7.55
CA ALA A 24 -10.68 -3.54 -8.99
C ALA A 24 -12.12 -3.96 -9.34
N THR A 25 -13.06 -3.73 -8.44
CA THR A 25 -14.49 -3.99 -8.65
C THR A 25 -15.11 -2.97 -9.61
N GLY A 26 -16.32 -3.25 -10.09
CA GLY A 26 -16.97 -2.41 -11.10
C GLY A 26 -17.19 -0.95 -10.67
N SER A 27 -17.37 -0.66 -9.38
CA SER A 27 -17.56 0.71 -8.85
C SER A 27 -16.31 1.57 -8.97
N MET A 28 -15.12 0.94 -8.95
CA MET A 28 -13.82 1.61 -8.93
C MET A 28 -13.30 2.05 -10.30
N HIS A 29 -14.09 1.90 -11.38
CA HIS A 29 -13.68 2.27 -12.73
C HIS A 29 -13.11 3.71 -12.85
N PRO A 30 -13.75 4.76 -12.28
CA PRO A 30 -13.22 6.13 -12.36
C PRO A 30 -11.92 6.31 -11.56
N VAL A 31 -11.79 5.59 -10.43
CA VAL A 31 -10.59 5.61 -9.58
C VAL A 31 -9.39 5.02 -10.31
N LEU A 32 -9.58 3.87 -10.95
CA LEU A 32 -8.53 3.14 -11.65
C LEU A 32 -7.88 3.97 -12.75
N ASP A 33 -8.66 4.77 -13.49
CA ASP A 33 -8.12 5.68 -14.51
C ASP A 33 -7.22 6.77 -13.90
N THR A 34 -7.61 7.32 -12.75
CA THR A 34 -6.76 8.28 -12.02
C THR A 34 -5.49 7.61 -11.50
N VAL A 35 -5.56 6.41 -10.89
CA VAL A 35 -4.37 5.68 -10.44
C VAL A 35 -3.43 5.43 -11.62
N LYS A 36 -3.96 4.92 -12.75
CA LYS A 36 -3.19 4.66 -13.99
C LYS A 36 -2.42 5.91 -14.44
N SER A 37 -3.09 7.06 -14.50
CA SER A 37 -2.48 8.32 -14.94
C SER A 37 -1.48 8.90 -13.92
N SER A 38 -1.75 8.75 -12.63
CA SER A 38 -0.94 9.29 -11.54
C SER A 38 0.32 8.48 -11.30
N ALA A 39 0.22 7.16 -11.41
CA ALA A 39 1.30 6.25 -11.12
C ALA A 39 2.46 6.38 -12.15
N LEU A 40 2.15 6.79 -13.39
CA LEU A 40 3.11 7.21 -14.41
C LEU A 40 4.00 8.38 -13.95
N GLN A 41 3.43 9.31 -13.19
CA GLN A 41 4.11 10.54 -12.76
C GLN A 41 4.69 10.42 -11.35
N PHE A 42 4.31 9.37 -10.62
CA PHE A 42 4.60 9.21 -9.20
C PHE A 42 6.09 9.26 -8.88
N HIS A 43 6.91 8.47 -9.59
CA HIS A 43 8.37 8.46 -9.40
C HIS A 43 8.97 9.87 -9.55
N GLN A 44 8.61 10.58 -10.62
CA GLN A 44 9.15 11.92 -10.89
C GLN A 44 8.71 12.92 -9.81
N ARG A 45 7.43 12.91 -9.42
CA ARG A 45 6.90 13.82 -8.39
C ARG A 45 7.56 13.57 -7.04
N LEU A 46 7.74 12.30 -6.66
CA LEU A 46 8.37 11.92 -5.40
C LEU A 46 9.84 12.37 -5.36
N ASP A 47 10.59 12.14 -6.44
CA ASP A 47 11.97 12.62 -6.58
C ASP A 47 12.06 14.14 -6.44
N ASP A 48 11.15 14.89 -7.10
CA ASP A 48 11.12 16.35 -7.04
C ASP A 48 10.85 16.86 -5.62
N VAL A 49 9.91 16.26 -4.90
CA VAL A 49 9.58 16.64 -3.51
C VAL A 49 10.74 16.31 -2.57
N MET A 50 11.38 15.15 -2.75
CA MET A 50 12.53 14.73 -1.95
C MET A 50 13.75 15.62 -2.18
N ALA A 51 14.02 15.96 -3.44
CA ALA A 51 15.09 16.88 -3.82
C ALA A 51 14.89 18.26 -3.19
N LYS A 52 13.66 18.79 -3.16
CA LYS A 52 13.32 20.05 -2.47
C LYS A 52 13.60 20.00 -0.96
N LYS A 53 13.54 18.82 -0.35
CA LYS A 53 13.90 18.59 1.07
C LYS A 53 15.37 18.26 1.29
N GLY A 54 16.20 18.30 0.24
CA GLY A 54 17.63 17.99 0.30
C GLY A 54 17.93 16.51 0.54
N LYS A 55 17.00 15.61 0.18
CA LYS A 55 17.15 14.16 0.30
C LYS A 55 17.14 13.53 -1.10
N SER A 56 17.82 12.39 -1.26
CA SER A 56 17.80 11.60 -2.49
C SER A 56 17.36 10.18 -2.19
N ILE A 57 16.37 9.67 -2.92
CA ILE A 57 15.98 8.27 -2.84
C ILE A 57 17.04 7.44 -3.56
N SER A 58 17.60 6.45 -2.85
CA SER A 58 18.56 5.50 -3.42
C SER A 58 17.88 4.32 -4.09
N GLN A 59 16.68 3.96 -3.62
CA GLN A 59 15.88 2.88 -4.17
C GLN A 59 14.39 3.21 -4.00
N LEU A 60 13.64 3.15 -5.10
CA LEU A 60 12.17 3.15 -5.10
C LEU A 60 11.66 1.82 -5.66
N ARG A 61 10.84 1.11 -4.90
CA ARG A 61 10.15 -0.09 -5.38
C ARG A 61 8.64 0.04 -5.20
N LEU A 62 7.89 -0.36 -6.23
CA LEU A 62 6.42 -0.39 -6.19
C LEU A 62 5.93 -1.82 -6.36
N LYS A 63 4.92 -2.20 -5.59
CA LYS A 63 4.14 -3.42 -5.75
C LYS A 63 2.68 -3.04 -5.91
N VAL A 64 1.95 -3.76 -6.76
CA VAL A 64 0.51 -3.59 -6.92
C VAL A 64 -0.19 -4.88 -6.52
N ILE A 65 -1.28 -4.75 -5.79
CA ILE A 65 -2.21 -5.82 -5.42
C ILE A 65 -3.60 -5.32 -5.82
N ALA A 66 -4.08 -5.77 -6.97
CA ALA A 66 -5.45 -5.56 -7.38
C ALA A 66 -6.32 -6.63 -6.72
N PHE A 67 -7.42 -6.22 -6.09
CA PHE A 67 -8.33 -7.15 -5.41
C PHE A 67 -9.78 -6.92 -5.83
N ARG A 68 -10.56 -7.99 -5.76
CA ARG A 68 -12.02 -8.00 -5.93
C ARG A 68 -12.63 -8.75 -4.75
N ASP A 69 -13.58 -9.64 -5.00
CA ASP A 69 -14.17 -10.49 -3.96
C ASP A 69 -13.98 -11.99 -4.24
N PHE A 70 -13.45 -12.69 -3.24
CA PHE A 70 -13.41 -14.16 -3.24
C PHE A 70 -14.82 -14.78 -3.15
N GLY A 71 -15.84 -14.05 -2.72
CA GLY A 71 -17.24 -14.48 -2.72
C GLY A 71 -17.88 -14.49 -4.11
N ASP A 72 -17.46 -13.59 -5.00
CA ASP A 72 -17.95 -13.49 -6.38
C ASP A 72 -17.21 -14.46 -7.32
N ASP A 73 -15.91 -14.24 -7.55
CA ASP A 73 -15.06 -15.14 -8.34
C ASP A 73 -13.67 -15.30 -7.69
N PRO A 74 -13.43 -16.41 -6.98
CA PRO A 74 -12.13 -16.68 -6.37
C PRO A 74 -10.96 -16.72 -7.35
N SER A 75 -11.20 -16.90 -8.66
CA SER A 75 -10.13 -17.07 -9.65
C SER A 75 -9.50 -15.76 -10.10
N ASP A 76 -10.18 -14.62 -9.92
CA ASP A 76 -9.69 -13.28 -10.23
C ASP A 76 -9.72 -12.32 -9.02
N ALA A 77 -10.07 -12.84 -7.83
CA ALA A 77 -10.14 -12.07 -6.59
C ALA A 77 -8.84 -11.35 -6.20
N ILE A 78 -7.68 -11.85 -6.63
CA ILE A 78 -6.37 -11.20 -6.41
C ILE A 78 -5.49 -11.33 -7.65
N GLU A 79 -4.93 -10.20 -8.07
CA GLU A 79 -3.85 -10.11 -9.05
C GLU A 79 -2.73 -9.24 -8.46
N GLU A 80 -1.48 -9.69 -8.50
CA GLU A 80 -0.37 -8.94 -7.91
C GLU A 80 0.92 -8.98 -8.72
N THR A 81 1.77 -7.99 -8.50
CA THR A 81 3.16 -7.97 -8.99
C THR A 81 4.15 -8.33 -7.88
N ASP A 82 5.38 -8.67 -8.24
CA ASP A 82 6.51 -8.50 -7.31
C ASP A 82 6.81 -7.00 -7.10
N PHE A 83 7.75 -6.68 -6.20
CA PHE A 83 8.29 -5.32 -6.10
C PHE A 83 9.10 -4.97 -7.36
N LEU A 84 8.62 -3.98 -8.11
CA LEU A 84 9.23 -3.43 -9.32
C LEU A 84 10.11 -2.24 -8.99
N HIS A 85 11.35 -2.23 -9.47
CA HIS A 85 12.32 -1.17 -9.20
C HIS A 85 12.14 0.00 -10.17
N LEU A 86 11.81 1.17 -9.66
CA LEU A 86 11.68 2.37 -10.48
C LEU A 86 12.99 3.19 -10.52
N PRO A 87 13.31 3.81 -11.66
CA PRO A 87 12.51 3.89 -12.90
C PRO A 87 12.72 2.71 -13.86
N ALA A 88 13.61 1.75 -13.54
CA ALA A 88 14.03 0.68 -14.45
C ALA A 88 12.88 -0.22 -14.95
N GLN A 89 11.88 -0.46 -14.11
CA GLN A 89 10.71 -1.30 -14.38
C GLN A 89 9.40 -0.49 -14.49
N ALA A 90 9.48 0.82 -14.77
CA ALA A 90 8.30 1.68 -14.90
C ALA A 90 7.31 1.15 -15.93
N LYS A 91 7.80 0.72 -17.10
CA LYS A 91 6.94 0.16 -18.16
C LYS A 91 6.18 -1.11 -17.73
N GLU A 92 6.80 -1.96 -16.92
CA GLU A 92 6.15 -3.19 -16.42
C GLU A 92 5.02 -2.84 -15.44
N PHE A 93 5.30 -1.90 -14.54
CA PHE A 93 4.33 -1.34 -13.62
C PHE A 93 3.15 -0.70 -14.37
N GLU A 94 3.43 0.14 -15.37
CA GLU A 94 2.42 0.76 -16.23
C GLU A 94 1.55 -0.27 -16.95
N GLN A 95 2.17 -1.30 -17.51
CA GLN A 95 1.46 -2.36 -18.21
C GLN A 95 0.52 -3.11 -17.27
N PHE A 96 0.98 -3.49 -16.09
CA PHE A 96 0.14 -4.14 -15.09
C PHE A 96 -1.04 -3.25 -14.69
N VAL A 97 -0.76 -2.02 -14.26
CA VAL A 97 -1.80 -1.09 -13.78
C VAL A 97 -2.78 -0.76 -14.90
N SER A 98 -2.33 -0.53 -16.13
CA SER A 98 -3.22 -0.30 -17.29
C SER A 98 -4.10 -1.51 -17.64
N GLY A 99 -3.61 -2.72 -17.36
CA GLY A 99 -4.29 -3.99 -17.62
C GLY A 99 -5.33 -4.39 -16.57
N ILE A 100 -5.37 -3.70 -15.43
CA ILE A 100 -6.44 -3.92 -14.43
C ILE A 100 -7.77 -3.51 -15.06
N ASP A 101 -8.66 -4.49 -15.24
CA ASP A 101 -10.02 -4.29 -15.71
C ASP A 101 -10.98 -4.24 -14.52
N ALA A 102 -11.75 -3.16 -14.44
CA ALA A 102 -12.69 -2.94 -13.35
C ALA A 102 -13.93 -3.80 -13.58
N GLY A 103 -14.19 -4.77 -12.72
CA GLY A 103 -15.30 -5.71 -12.89
C GLY A 103 -15.41 -6.68 -11.73
N GLY A 104 -16.52 -7.41 -11.68
CA GLY A 104 -16.84 -8.29 -10.55
C GLY A 104 -17.11 -7.51 -9.27
N GLY A 105 -17.02 -8.23 -8.15
CA GLY A 105 -17.25 -7.75 -6.78
C GLY A 105 -18.59 -8.17 -6.19
N GLY A 106 -19.56 -8.52 -7.05
CA GLY A 106 -20.87 -8.97 -6.60
C GLY A 106 -21.56 -7.95 -5.67
N ASP A 107 -21.89 -8.41 -4.46
CA ASP A 107 -22.49 -7.58 -3.41
C ASP A 107 -21.43 -7.21 -2.37
N ILE A 108 -21.31 -5.91 -2.04
CA ILE A 108 -20.48 -5.45 -0.92
C ILE A 108 -20.82 -6.21 0.38
N PRO A 109 -19.87 -6.43 1.30
CA PRO A 109 -18.45 -6.04 1.29
C PRO A 109 -17.55 -6.77 0.27
N GLU A 110 -16.29 -6.34 0.15
CA GLU A 110 -15.27 -6.93 -0.77
C GLU A 110 -14.09 -7.56 0.01
N SER A 111 -13.12 -8.19 -0.67
CA SER A 111 -11.97 -8.88 -0.04
C SER A 111 -10.75 -7.98 0.25
N GLY A 112 -10.98 -6.75 0.73
CA GLY A 112 -9.92 -5.77 0.97
C GLY A 112 -8.95 -6.13 2.10
N LEU A 113 -9.37 -6.90 3.11
CA LEU A 113 -8.47 -7.30 4.21
C LEU A 113 -7.46 -8.36 3.77
N GLU A 114 -7.82 -9.23 2.83
CA GLU A 114 -6.89 -10.18 2.20
C GLU A 114 -5.77 -9.43 1.46
N ALA A 115 -6.10 -8.38 0.72
CA ALA A 115 -5.12 -7.53 0.04
C ALA A 115 -4.20 -6.81 1.03
N LEU A 116 -4.75 -6.24 2.12
CA LEU A 116 -3.96 -5.62 3.19
C LEU A 116 -3.02 -6.64 3.84
N ALA A 117 -3.48 -7.86 4.08
CA ALA A 117 -2.67 -8.93 4.64
C ALA A 117 -1.50 -9.34 3.73
N LEU A 118 -1.74 -9.44 2.42
CA LEU A 118 -0.69 -9.69 1.42
C LEU A 118 0.35 -8.55 1.38
N ALA A 119 -0.11 -7.29 1.45
CA ALA A 119 0.78 -6.13 1.52
C ALA A 119 1.66 -6.15 2.78
N ILE A 120 1.08 -6.40 3.95
CA ILE A 120 1.81 -6.51 5.22
C ILE A 120 2.91 -7.58 5.15
N ASN A 121 2.62 -8.72 4.52
CA ASN A 121 3.55 -9.84 4.39
C ASN A 121 4.48 -9.76 3.18
N SER A 122 4.53 -8.61 2.49
CA SER A 122 5.38 -8.44 1.30
C SER A 122 6.88 -8.42 1.64
N PRO A 123 7.78 -8.73 0.68
CA PRO A 123 9.22 -8.78 0.91
C PRO A 123 9.86 -7.37 0.92
N TRP A 124 9.55 -6.60 1.95
CA TRP A 124 10.02 -5.22 2.16
C TRP A 124 11.54 -5.11 2.27
N GLU A 125 12.09 -3.96 1.88
CA GLU A 125 13.51 -3.64 1.93
C GLU A 125 13.97 -3.54 3.39
N THR A 126 15.07 -4.18 3.73
CA THR A 126 15.56 -4.26 5.13
C THR A 126 17.06 -3.95 5.28
N GLY A 127 17.79 -3.79 4.18
CA GLY A 127 19.24 -3.63 4.12
C GLY A 127 19.75 -2.19 4.06
N LEU A 128 18.93 -1.21 3.66
CA LEU A 128 19.34 0.21 3.57
C LEU A 128 19.19 1.00 4.89
N ASP A 129 19.94 2.10 5.03
CA ASP A 129 20.09 2.88 6.27
C ASP A 129 18.77 3.51 6.78
N ARG A 130 17.97 3.99 5.83
CA ARG A 130 16.69 4.64 6.08
C ARG A 130 15.68 4.07 5.10
N ARG A 131 14.51 3.66 5.61
CA ARG A 131 13.50 2.99 4.80
C ARG A 131 12.09 3.41 5.15
N ARG A 132 11.24 3.47 4.15
CA ARG A 132 9.79 3.58 4.32
C ARG A 132 9.11 2.43 3.61
N HIS A 133 8.16 1.83 4.31
CA HIS A 133 7.29 0.78 3.81
C HIS A 133 5.89 1.33 3.87
N VAL A 134 5.34 1.72 2.73
CA VAL A 134 4.03 2.38 2.67
C VAL A 134 3.03 1.44 2.03
N ILE A 135 1.96 1.12 2.74
CA ILE A 135 0.80 0.45 2.18
C ILE A 135 -0.23 1.52 1.89
N VAL A 136 -0.73 1.55 0.66
CA VAL A 136 -1.81 2.44 0.25
C VAL A 136 -3.00 1.58 -0.15
N MET A 137 -4.15 1.81 0.48
CA MET A 137 -5.41 1.13 0.17
C MET A 137 -6.33 2.09 -0.57
N PHE A 138 -6.88 1.64 -1.70
CA PHE A 138 -7.90 2.34 -2.47
C PHE A 138 -9.14 1.45 -2.59
N THR A 139 -10.25 1.85 -1.99
CA THR A 139 -11.54 1.14 -2.07
C THR A 139 -12.70 2.09 -1.82
N ASP A 140 -13.87 1.77 -2.36
CA ASP A 140 -15.12 2.43 -2.02
C ASP A 140 -16.10 1.51 -1.29
N ALA A 141 -15.65 0.31 -0.90
CA ALA A 141 -16.44 -0.70 -0.23
C ALA A 141 -15.94 -1.01 1.20
N PRO A 142 -16.81 -1.46 2.11
CA PRO A 142 -16.38 -2.13 3.32
C PRO A 142 -15.71 -3.47 2.98
N ALA A 143 -15.02 -4.08 3.95
CA ALA A 143 -14.37 -5.37 3.75
C ALA A 143 -15.00 -6.51 4.55
N HIS A 144 -14.96 -7.72 3.97
CA HIS A 144 -15.29 -8.94 4.69
C HIS A 144 -14.33 -9.19 5.85
N ALA A 145 -14.80 -9.89 6.88
CA ALA A 145 -13.93 -10.38 7.93
C ALA A 145 -13.00 -11.48 7.40
N LEU A 146 -11.72 -11.42 7.75
CA LEU A 146 -10.73 -12.42 7.34
C LEU A 146 -11.18 -13.85 7.67
N GLY A 147 -10.88 -14.78 6.76
CA GLY A 147 -11.16 -16.20 6.96
C GLY A 147 -12.64 -16.58 6.87
N THR A 148 -13.50 -15.72 6.33
CA THR A 148 -14.93 -15.99 6.15
C THR A 148 -15.29 -16.29 4.69
N VAL A 149 -15.52 -15.27 3.88
CA VAL A 149 -16.00 -15.38 2.49
C VAL A 149 -14.88 -15.89 1.58
N GLY A 150 -15.18 -16.94 0.79
CA GLY A 150 -14.24 -17.57 -0.14
C GLY A 150 -12.96 -18.17 0.46
N ALA A 151 -12.89 -18.27 1.80
CA ALA A 151 -11.74 -18.71 2.57
C ALA A 151 -11.30 -20.18 2.31
N ASP A 152 -12.18 -20.98 1.71
CA ASP A 152 -11.99 -22.38 1.32
C ASP A 152 -11.56 -22.53 -0.15
N ALA A 153 -11.57 -21.46 -0.94
CA ALA A 153 -11.14 -21.48 -2.33
C ALA A 153 -9.66 -21.87 -2.44
N ALA A 154 -9.32 -22.63 -3.48
CA ALA A 154 -7.95 -23.10 -3.71
C ALA A 154 -6.96 -21.95 -3.96
N THR A 155 -7.46 -20.84 -4.51
CA THR A 155 -6.73 -19.59 -4.81
C THR A 155 -6.62 -18.65 -3.61
N TYR A 156 -7.37 -18.90 -2.52
CA TYR A 156 -7.30 -18.07 -1.32
C TYR A 156 -5.90 -18.16 -0.69
N PRO A 157 -5.23 -17.03 -0.37
CA PRO A 157 -3.87 -17.03 0.15
C PRO A 157 -3.74 -17.84 1.44
N ARG A 158 -2.78 -18.77 1.48
CA ARG A 158 -2.61 -19.67 2.64
C ARG A 158 -1.82 -19.06 3.79
N ASN A 159 -1.02 -18.03 3.50
CA ASN A 159 -0.06 -17.45 4.44
C ASN A 159 -0.55 -16.12 5.03
N ILE A 160 -1.84 -15.81 4.92
CA ILE A 160 -2.44 -14.62 5.54
C ILE A 160 -3.16 -14.99 6.85
N PRO A 161 -3.23 -14.06 7.81
CA PRO A 161 -4.01 -14.21 9.04
C PRO A 161 -5.48 -14.50 8.74
N ARG A 162 -6.16 -15.13 9.70
CA ARG A 162 -7.58 -15.51 9.60
C ARG A 162 -8.46 -14.68 10.54
N SER A 163 -7.92 -13.63 11.16
CA SER A 163 -8.64 -12.74 12.06
C SER A 163 -8.04 -11.33 12.02
N MET A 164 -8.85 -10.33 12.40
CA MET A 164 -8.39 -8.94 12.53
C MET A 164 -7.28 -8.81 13.59
N ASP A 165 -7.40 -9.52 14.72
CA ASP A 165 -6.41 -9.49 15.79
C ASP A 165 -5.05 -10.00 15.31
N ASP A 166 -5.02 -11.11 14.57
CA ASP A 166 -3.77 -11.65 14.02
C ASP A 166 -3.18 -10.71 12.96
N LEU A 167 -4.03 -10.06 12.15
CA LEU A 167 -3.59 -9.07 11.17
C LEU A 167 -2.98 -7.83 11.85
N PHE A 168 -3.62 -7.33 12.91
CA PHE A 168 -3.12 -6.20 13.67
C PHE A 168 -1.80 -6.54 14.38
N GLU A 169 -1.68 -7.77 14.90
CA GLU A 169 -0.44 -8.26 15.49
C GLU A 169 0.70 -8.35 14.44
N GLN A 170 0.39 -8.73 13.19
CA GLN A 170 1.37 -8.72 12.09
C GLN A 170 1.75 -7.30 11.63
N TRP A 171 0.79 -6.36 11.57
CA TRP A 171 1.06 -4.93 11.37
C TRP A 171 2.02 -4.41 12.46
N GLY A 172 1.82 -4.88 13.69
CA GLY A 172 2.66 -4.58 14.83
C GLY A 172 2.22 -3.34 15.59
N TYR A 173 2.49 -3.33 16.88
CA TYR A 173 2.40 -2.19 17.77
C TYR A 173 3.50 -2.34 18.83
N ALA A 174 3.63 -1.39 19.76
CA ALA A 174 4.75 -1.34 20.70
C ALA A 174 4.99 -2.61 21.54
N ARG A 175 4.03 -3.54 21.64
CA ARG A 175 4.13 -4.79 22.40
C ARG A 175 3.94 -6.05 21.55
N SER A 176 3.81 -5.92 20.23
CA SER A 176 3.68 -7.08 19.36
C SER A 176 4.91 -7.98 19.45
N GLN A 177 4.65 -9.28 19.40
CA GLN A 177 5.65 -10.33 19.42
C GLN A 177 5.82 -10.96 18.03
N THR A 178 4.79 -10.91 17.19
CA THR A 178 4.81 -11.53 15.85
C THR A 178 4.65 -10.52 14.72
N SER A 179 4.97 -9.25 14.97
CA SER A 179 4.99 -8.21 13.93
C SER A 179 5.98 -8.55 12.83
N VAL A 180 5.55 -8.43 11.58
CA VAL A 180 6.41 -8.64 10.40
C VAL A 180 6.88 -7.32 9.79
N MET A 181 6.14 -6.23 10.05
CA MET A 181 6.50 -4.89 9.63
C MET A 181 7.49 -4.25 10.61
N GLU A 182 8.35 -3.39 10.08
CA GLU A 182 9.19 -2.57 10.94
C GLU A 182 8.47 -1.30 11.38
N GLN A 183 8.35 -1.17 12.70
CA GLN A 183 7.69 -0.06 13.37
C GLN A 183 8.15 1.34 12.91
N SER A 184 9.47 1.56 12.75
CA SER A 184 10.00 2.87 12.32
C SER A 184 9.79 3.18 10.85
N ALA A 185 9.51 2.17 10.02
CA ALA A 185 9.42 2.30 8.57
C ALA A 185 7.99 2.29 8.02
N LYS A 186 7.08 1.56 8.68
CA LYS A 186 5.74 1.28 8.17
C LYS A 186 4.82 2.51 8.17
N ARG A 187 3.99 2.68 7.15
CA ARG A 187 2.88 3.63 7.09
C ARG A 187 1.71 2.97 6.37
N LEU A 188 0.50 3.18 6.88
CA LEU A 188 -0.73 2.75 6.22
C LEU A 188 -1.49 4.02 5.81
N VAL A 189 -1.87 4.10 4.55
CA VAL A 189 -2.67 5.20 4.01
C VAL A 189 -3.93 4.61 3.41
N LEU A 190 -5.08 5.00 3.93
CA LEU A 190 -6.39 4.48 3.53
C LEU A 190 -7.15 5.57 2.79
N PHE A 191 -7.52 5.29 1.55
CA PHE A 191 -8.54 5.99 0.78
C PHE A 191 -9.74 5.05 0.70
N ALA A 192 -10.58 5.10 1.73
CA ALA A 192 -11.59 4.09 2.03
C ALA A 192 -12.82 4.74 2.69
N PRO A 193 -14.02 4.15 2.64
CA PRO A 193 -15.21 4.73 3.25
C PRO A 193 -15.08 4.88 4.77
N GLU A 194 -15.87 5.76 5.38
CA GLU A 194 -15.99 5.91 6.85
C GLU A 194 -16.78 4.76 7.49
N GLU A 195 -16.50 3.52 7.10
CA GLU A 195 -17.18 2.31 7.54
C GLU A 195 -16.17 1.27 8.02
N ALA A 196 -16.63 0.34 8.86
CA ALA A 196 -15.82 -0.77 9.32
C ALA A 196 -15.42 -1.67 8.14
N PRO A 197 -14.18 -2.20 8.13
CA PRO A 197 -13.17 -2.10 9.19
C PRO A 197 -12.25 -0.87 9.09
N TRP A 198 -12.44 0.01 8.11
CA TRP A 198 -11.49 1.07 7.76
C TRP A 198 -11.43 2.19 8.79
N SER A 199 -12.58 2.75 9.17
CA SER A 199 -12.65 3.78 10.22
C SER A 199 -12.39 3.17 11.60
N ASP A 200 -13.11 2.10 11.92
CA ASP A 200 -12.97 1.35 13.17
C ASP A 200 -12.92 -0.17 12.83
N PRO A 201 -11.88 -0.92 13.25
CA PRO A 201 -10.81 -0.51 14.16
C PRO A 201 -9.54 0.05 13.51
N ILE A 202 -9.38 0.00 12.18
CA ILE A 202 -8.06 0.23 11.58
C ILE A 202 -7.58 1.68 11.80
N ALA A 203 -8.36 2.69 11.38
CA ALA A 203 -7.92 4.08 11.52
C ALA A 203 -7.87 4.56 12.99
N GLU A 204 -8.77 4.05 13.84
CA GLU A 204 -8.82 4.42 15.26
C GLU A 204 -7.70 3.78 16.10
N GLU A 205 -7.37 2.51 15.84
CA GLU A 205 -6.48 1.72 16.71
C GLU A 205 -5.08 1.51 16.15
N TRP A 206 -4.93 1.41 14.81
CA TRP A 206 -3.63 1.05 14.23
C TRP A 206 -2.71 2.27 14.15
N ASP A 207 -1.56 2.17 14.78
CA ASP A 207 -0.56 3.22 14.71
C ASP A 207 -0.01 3.42 13.30
N LEU A 208 0.44 4.65 13.03
CA LEU A 208 1.05 5.03 11.76
C LEU A 208 0.10 4.86 10.55
N THR A 209 -1.20 4.98 10.81
CA THR A 209 -2.30 4.96 9.84
C THR A 209 -2.82 6.37 9.59
N LEU A 210 -3.09 6.68 8.32
CA LEU A 210 -3.83 7.87 7.88
C LEU A 210 -5.06 7.38 7.13
N HIS A 211 -6.23 7.95 7.45
CA HIS A 211 -7.48 7.61 6.78
C HIS A 211 -8.09 8.87 6.17
N PHE A 212 -8.30 8.78 4.86
CA PHE A 212 -8.99 9.74 4.03
C PHE A 212 -10.30 9.07 3.59
N ALA A 213 -11.41 9.63 4.05
CA ALA A 213 -12.74 9.16 3.71
C ALA A 213 -13.01 9.32 2.20
N SER A 214 -13.15 8.20 1.49
CA SER A 214 -13.64 8.20 0.11
C SER A 214 -15.16 8.10 0.09
N LYS A 215 -15.81 8.70 -0.93
CA LYS A 215 -17.23 8.46 -1.22
C LYS A 215 -17.34 7.62 -2.49
N ALA A 216 -18.19 6.60 -2.46
CA ALA A 216 -18.47 5.77 -3.63
C ALA A 216 -18.84 6.63 -4.85
N GLY A 217 -18.14 6.39 -5.97
CA GLY A 217 -18.34 7.10 -7.23
C GLY A 217 -17.70 8.48 -7.35
N GLU A 218 -17.10 9.04 -6.30
CA GLU A 218 -16.14 10.14 -6.41
C GLU A 218 -14.77 9.50 -6.67
N GLY A 219 -14.29 9.55 -7.91
CA GLY A 219 -12.99 8.98 -8.29
C GLY A 219 -11.85 9.55 -7.45
N LEU A 220 -10.67 8.93 -7.47
CA LEU A 220 -9.53 9.48 -6.75
C LEU A 220 -9.22 10.86 -7.30
N GLU A 221 -9.05 11.83 -6.40
CA GLU A 221 -8.69 13.19 -6.74
C GLU A 221 -7.17 13.34 -6.72
N GLU A 222 -6.65 14.27 -7.52
CA GLU A 222 -5.20 14.54 -7.62
C GLU A 222 -4.54 14.83 -6.24
N PHE A 223 -5.33 15.30 -5.26
CA PHE A 223 -4.88 15.58 -3.89
C PHE A 223 -4.42 14.32 -3.15
N GLU A 224 -5.02 13.16 -3.41
CA GLU A 224 -4.74 11.92 -2.67
C GLU A 224 -3.33 11.41 -2.98
N MET A 225 -2.85 11.67 -4.19
CA MET A 225 -1.48 11.36 -4.59
C MET A 225 -0.45 12.29 -3.94
N ASP A 226 -0.80 13.56 -3.77
CA ASP A 226 0.02 14.49 -3.01
C ASP A 226 0.13 14.06 -1.54
N GLU A 227 -0.96 13.61 -0.92
CA GLU A 227 -0.96 13.11 0.46
C GLU A 227 -0.02 11.90 0.65
N ILE A 228 0.01 10.96 -0.31
CA ILE A 228 0.96 9.83 -0.27
C ILE A 228 2.41 10.35 -0.34
N ILE A 229 2.69 11.24 -1.29
CA ILE A 229 4.04 11.80 -1.48
C ILE A 229 4.47 12.59 -0.24
N GLU A 230 3.59 13.39 0.33
CA GLU A 230 3.84 14.14 1.56
C GLU A 230 4.06 13.21 2.76
N THR A 231 3.27 12.14 2.88
CA THR A 231 3.44 11.12 3.91
C THR A 231 4.83 10.49 3.83
N ILE A 232 5.30 10.14 2.64
CA ILE A 232 6.66 9.60 2.43
C ILE A 232 7.71 10.66 2.77
N ALA A 233 7.56 11.87 2.23
CA ALA A 233 8.58 12.91 2.32
C ALA A 233 8.73 13.51 3.73
N ASN A 234 7.64 13.58 4.50
CA ASN A 234 7.63 14.05 5.88
C ASN A 234 8.04 12.96 6.87
N SER A 235 7.82 11.68 6.51
CA SER A 235 8.23 10.59 7.38
C SER A 235 9.72 10.28 7.26
N LEU A 236 10.36 10.40 6.08
CA LEU A 236 11.80 10.05 5.83
C LEU A 236 12.83 10.83 6.67
#